data_AF-A0AAW5ALT3-F1
#
_entry.id   AF-A0AAW5ALT3-F1
#
_cell.length_a   1.000
_cell.length_b   1.000
_cell.length_c   1.000
_cell.angle_alpha   90.00
_cell.angle_beta   90.00
_cell.angle_gamma   90.00
#
_symmetry.space_group_name_H-M   'P 1'
#
loop_
_entity.id
_entity.type
_entity.pdbx_description
1 polymer ?
#
loop_
_entity_poly.entity_id
_entity_poly.type
_entity_poly.pdbx_seq_one_letter_code
_entity_poly.pdbx_strand_id
1 'polypeptide(L)'
;MSEQVLAAETAAGKNKKPAKFSPLKKINPLMWLTVVLPTAFSIAYFGLFASDQYVSESSFVVRSPKSQSSLNGLGAILQGTGFSRAQDDSYTVQDYMKSRSALEMLNQTLPVRDFYEQKGDLISRFNSFGFNGENEAFYQYYRGKVHVDFDNVSGISLLQVTSFSAADSKQINQALLKQGEALINQLNERARRDTVHYAEQAVKQAEENVKNASAHLTEFRIKNGVFDLKSQSEVQLGLVSKLQDELIVIQTQLDQVRAVTPENPQIQGLVAREKSLRKEIAQQMQSISGSGKGTLTGQASEYQRVYLDNELAEKQLAVAMTALESAKAEADRQQLYLEVIAQPSEPDTHQKPERIYNIIATLVIGLMVYGILSLLTASIREHKN
;
A
#
# COMPACT_ATOMS: atom_id res chain seq x y z
N MET A 1 -33.34 -29.35 100.37
CA MET A 1 -33.33 -27.94 100.81
C MET A 1 -34.12 -27.14 99.79
N SER A 2 -35.32 -26.72 100.21
CA SER A 2 -36.15 -25.59 99.78
C SER A 2 -36.30 -25.34 98.27
N GLU A 3 -37.34 -25.86 97.62
CA GLU A 3 -38.73 -25.36 97.55
C GLU A 3 -38.90 -24.16 96.59
N GLN A 4 -39.85 -24.40 95.68
CA GLN A 4 -40.28 -23.59 94.56
C GLN A 4 -41.26 -22.47 95.01
N VAL A 5 -41.16 -21.31 94.35
CA VAL A 5 -42.27 -20.58 93.71
C VAL A 5 -43.31 -19.81 94.57
N LEU A 6 -43.58 -18.58 94.07
CA LEU A 6 -44.81 -17.74 94.12
C LEU A 6 -45.02 -16.69 95.24
N ALA A 7 -44.95 -15.40 94.85
CA ALA A 7 -45.95 -14.32 95.05
C ALA A 7 -45.37 -13.02 94.41
N ALA A 8 -45.79 -12.62 93.21
CA ALA A 8 -46.93 -11.75 92.89
C ALA A 8 -46.70 -10.26 93.24
N GLU A 9 -46.33 -9.45 92.23
CA GLU A 9 -46.89 -8.10 92.08
C GLU A 9 -46.91 -7.65 90.59
N THR A 10 -48.01 -7.00 90.27
CA THR A 10 -48.57 -6.55 88.99
C THR A 10 -47.79 -5.47 88.24
N ALA A 11 -47.75 -5.53 86.90
CA ALA A 11 -47.86 -4.33 86.06
C ALA A 11 -48.30 -4.66 84.62
N ALA A 12 -49.36 -3.97 84.23
CA ALA A 12 -50.08 -4.03 82.96
C ALA A 12 -49.24 -3.82 81.69
N GLY A 13 -49.51 -4.64 80.68
CA GLY A 13 -50.01 -4.22 79.37
C GLY A 13 -49.19 -3.23 78.52
N LYS A 14 -48.79 -3.68 77.32
CA LYS A 14 -49.46 -3.26 76.06
C LYS A 14 -48.84 -3.94 74.84
N ASN A 15 -49.69 -4.69 74.15
CA ASN A 15 -49.49 -5.24 72.81
C ASN A 15 -49.05 -4.16 71.80
N LYS A 16 -47.91 -4.37 71.15
CA LYS A 16 -47.50 -3.63 69.94
C LYS A 16 -48.22 -4.23 68.73
N LYS A 17 -49.12 -3.45 68.13
CA LYS A 17 -49.77 -3.75 66.84
C LYS A 17 -48.72 -3.76 65.71
N PRO A 18 -48.88 -4.59 64.66
CA PRO A 18 -47.96 -4.61 63.53
C PRO A 18 -48.12 -3.32 62.70
N ALA A 19 -47.00 -2.71 62.35
CA ALA A 19 -46.95 -1.52 61.50
C ALA A 19 -47.48 -1.85 60.10
N LYS A 20 -48.61 -1.25 59.73
CA LYS A 20 -49.13 -1.27 58.35
C LYS A 20 -48.18 -0.43 57.48
N PHE A 21 -47.48 -1.07 56.54
CA PHE A 21 -46.87 -0.37 55.41
C PHE A 21 -47.99 0.21 54.54
N SER A 22 -48.11 1.53 54.53
CA SER A 22 -48.90 2.26 53.53
C SER A 22 -47.97 2.86 52.48
N PRO A 23 -47.86 2.33 51.26
CA PRO A 23 -47.14 3.02 50.20
C PRO A 23 -48.09 4.00 49.49
N LEU A 24 -47.52 5.05 48.89
CA LEU A 24 -48.19 6.07 48.06
C LEU A 24 -48.95 7.17 48.83
N LYS A 25 -48.24 7.95 49.65
CA LYS A 25 -48.68 9.33 49.96
C LYS A 25 -47.84 10.33 49.14
N LYS A 26 -48.51 10.90 48.13
CA LYS A 26 -48.20 12.13 47.36
C LYS A 26 -46.78 12.23 46.77
N ILE A 27 -46.51 11.40 45.76
CA ILE A 27 -45.46 11.71 44.78
C ILE A 27 -45.86 13.02 44.07
N ASN A 28 -44.99 14.03 44.07
CA ASN A 28 -45.24 15.28 43.35
C ASN A 28 -45.48 14.97 41.86
N PRO A 29 -46.43 15.63 41.17
CA PRO A 29 -46.71 15.37 39.76
C PRO A 29 -45.44 15.50 38.89
N LEU A 30 -44.53 16.38 39.31
CA LEU A 30 -43.21 16.56 38.70
C LEU A 30 -42.36 15.27 38.73
N MET A 31 -42.35 14.54 39.85
CA MET A 31 -41.61 13.27 39.98
C MET A 31 -42.25 12.16 39.13
N TRP A 32 -43.59 12.17 39.01
CA TRP A 32 -44.29 11.19 38.18
C TRP A 32 -43.94 11.37 36.69
N LEU A 33 -43.93 12.62 36.22
CA LEU A 33 -43.61 12.97 34.84
C LEU A 33 -42.13 12.76 34.48
N THR A 34 -41.21 13.04 35.41
CA THR A 34 -39.75 13.05 35.14
C THR A 34 -39.05 11.74 35.44
N VAL A 35 -39.56 10.93 36.38
CA VAL A 35 -38.89 9.71 36.84
C VAL A 35 -39.75 8.49 36.56
N VAL A 36 -40.98 8.46 37.08
CA VAL A 36 -41.82 7.25 37.08
C VAL A 36 -42.26 6.88 35.67
N LEU A 37 -42.79 7.85 34.92
CA LEU A 37 -43.29 7.61 33.56
C LEU A 37 -42.15 7.23 32.59
N PRO A 38 -41.02 7.98 32.51
CA PRO A 38 -39.93 7.60 31.62
C PRO A 38 -39.29 6.25 31.96
N THR A 39 -39.15 5.93 33.25
CA THR A 39 -38.60 4.63 33.68
C THR A 39 -39.56 3.49 33.38
N ALA A 40 -40.87 3.66 33.61
CA ALA A 40 -41.87 2.66 33.26
C ALA A 40 -41.91 2.42 31.74
N PHE A 41 -41.81 3.47 30.94
CA PHE A 41 -41.70 3.37 29.49
C PHE A 41 -40.43 2.64 29.06
N SER A 42 -39.29 2.96 29.68
CA SER A 42 -38.00 2.30 29.44
C SER A 42 -38.06 0.80 29.76
N ILE A 43 -38.66 0.41 30.89
CA ILE A 43 -38.87 -0.99 31.26
C ILE A 43 -39.77 -1.70 30.25
N ALA A 44 -40.89 -1.09 29.87
CA ALA A 44 -41.81 -1.68 28.90
C ALA A 44 -41.13 -1.86 27.53
N TYR A 45 -40.41 -0.84 27.07
CA TYR A 45 -39.72 -0.86 25.79
C TYR A 45 -38.56 -1.87 25.78
N PHE A 46 -37.57 -1.74 26.68
CA PHE A 46 -36.42 -2.63 26.71
C PHE A 46 -36.75 -4.06 27.17
N GLY A 47 -37.85 -4.24 27.90
CA GLY A 47 -38.32 -5.57 28.33
C GLY A 47 -39.04 -6.33 27.22
N LEU A 48 -39.98 -5.68 26.52
CA LEU A 48 -40.93 -6.38 25.64
C LEU A 48 -40.78 -6.07 24.14
N PHE A 49 -40.34 -4.86 23.78
CA PHE A 49 -40.36 -4.40 22.40
C PHE A 49 -38.97 -4.33 21.77
N ALA A 50 -37.93 -4.09 22.58
CA ALA A 50 -36.57 -3.95 22.09
C ALA A 50 -36.08 -5.23 21.42
N SER A 51 -35.72 -5.13 20.14
CA SER A 51 -35.15 -6.25 19.40
C SER A 51 -33.71 -6.54 19.81
N ASP A 52 -33.41 -7.83 19.87
CA ASP A 52 -32.08 -8.34 20.12
C ASP A 52 -31.14 -8.01 18.96
N GLN A 53 -29.97 -7.50 19.31
CA GLN A 53 -28.90 -7.17 18.38
C GLN A 53 -27.66 -8.00 18.71
N TYR A 54 -27.15 -8.65 17.68
CA TYR A 54 -26.00 -9.55 17.71
C TYR A 54 -24.80 -8.82 17.13
N VAL A 55 -23.65 -8.91 17.79
CA VAL A 55 -22.41 -8.24 17.37
C VAL A 55 -21.40 -9.31 16.96
N SER A 56 -21.12 -9.41 15.66
CA SER A 56 -20.06 -10.26 15.14
C SER A 56 -18.73 -9.51 15.18
N GLU A 57 -17.72 -10.13 15.74
CA GLU A 57 -16.39 -9.55 15.93
C GLU A 57 -15.35 -10.32 15.13
N SER A 58 -14.39 -9.59 14.56
CA SER A 58 -13.19 -10.13 13.94
C SER A 58 -12.01 -9.23 14.25
N SER A 59 -10.82 -9.80 14.40
CA SER A 59 -9.60 -9.02 14.60
C SER A 59 -8.61 -9.26 13.47
N PHE A 60 -7.97 -8.19 13.01
CA PHE A 60 -6.97 -8.24 11.95
C PHE A 60 -5.84 -7.25 12.22
N VAL A 61 -4.71 -7.46 11.56
CA VAL A 61 -3.57 -6.54 11.57
C VAL A 61 -3.17 -6.23 10.13
N VAL A 62 -2.89 -4.97 9.85
CA VAL A 62 -2.26 -4.55 8.58
C VAL A 62 -0.77 -4.40 8.84
N ARG A 63 0.04 -5.17 8.12
CA ARG A 63 1.50 -5.13 8.24
C ARG A 63 2.11 -4.64 6.94
N SER A 64 2.96 -3.63 7.03
CA SER A 64 4.01 -3.44 6.04
C SER A 64 5.25 -4.24 6.49
N PRO A 65 5.92 -4.98 5.60
CA PRO A 65 7.27 -5.44 5.83
C PRO A 65 8.12 -4.20 6.17
N LYS A 66 8.54 -4.10 7.44
CA LYS A 66 9.37 -2.99 7.90
C LYS A 66 10.55 -2.84 6.94
N SER A 67 10.79 -1.63 6.46
CA SER A 67 12.07 -1.24 5.89
C SER A 67 13.13 -1.33 7.00
N GLN A 68 13.64 -2.54 7.25
CA GLN A 68 14.81 -2.77 8.10
C GLN A 68 16.11 -2.45 7.33
N SER A 69 16.00 -1.96 6.09
CA SER A 69 17.12 -1.57 5.24
C SER A 69 17.41 -0.08 5.34
N SER A 70 18.58 0.20 5.93
CA SER A 70 19.40 1.42 5.92
C SER A 70 19.00 2.61 6.80
N LEU A 71 18.95 2.40 8.12
CA LEU A 71 19.17 3.47 9.09
C LEU A 71 20.66 3.54 9.47
N ASN A 72 21.48 4.07 8.56
CA ASN A 72 22.80 4.57 8.94
C ASN A 72 22.64 6.03 9.40
N GLY A 73 22.74 6.28 10.70
CA GLY A 73 22.88 7.62 11.29
C GLY A 73 21.65 8.18 12.02
N LEU A 74 21.52 9.51 11.99
CA LEU A 74 20.59 10.35 12.77
C LEU A 74 19.10 10.00 12.65
N GLY A 75 18.70 9.19 11.66
CA GLY A 75 17.33 8.71 11.53
C GLY A 75 16.88 7.75 12.64
N ALA A 76 17.80 7.05 13.31
CA ALA A 76 17.47 6.10 14.38
C ALA A 76 17.01 6.80 15.69
N ILE A 77 17.48 8.02 15.95
CA ILE A 77 17.10 8.80 17.14
C ILE A 77 15.69 9.40 16.99
N LEU A 78 15.27 9.75 15.78
CA LEU A 78 13.94 10.27 15.50
C LEU A 78 12.84 9.19 15.48
N GLN A 79 13.17 7.90 15.37
CA GLN A 79 12.20 6.82 15.57
C GLN A 79 11.88 6.56 17.05
N GLY A 80 12.78 6.94 17.97
CA GLY A 80 12.53 6.87 19.40
C GLY A 80 11.42 7.81 19.89
N THR A 81 10.96 8.75 19.05
CA THR A 81 9.86 9.68 19.37
C THR A 81 8.48 9.18 18.89
N GLY A 82 8.37 7.95 18.37
CA GLY A 82 7.07 7.27 18.18
C GLY A 82 6.32 7.58 16.88
N PHE A 83 6.92 8.28 15.91
CA PHE A 83 6.32 8.50 14.59
C PHE A 83 6.57 7.32 13.64
N SER A 84 5.80 6.24 13.78
CA SER A 84 5.82 5.07 12.87
C SER A 84 4.74 5.16 11.78
N ARG A 85 5.12 5.28 10.50
CA ARG A 85 4.20 5.30 9.33
C ARG A 85 3.28 4.10 9.17
N ALA A 86 3.56 2.97 9.84
CA ALA A 86 2.71 1.78 9.80
C ALA A 86 1.31 2.01 10.41
N GLN A 87 1.10 3.14 11.09
CA GLN A 87 -0.20 3.53 11.64
C GLN A 87 -1.17 3.99 10.53
N ASP A 88 -0.69 4.62 9.46
CA ASP A 88 -1.51 5.26 8.43
C ASP A 88 -2.28 4.23 7.57
N ASP A 89 -1.68 3.07 7.31
CA ASP A 89 -2.27 2.02 6.45
C ASP A 89 -3.45 1.31 7.13
N SER A 90 -3.40 1.14 8.46
CA SER A 90 -4.52 0.55 9.23
C SER A 90 -5.74 1.47 9.25
N TYR A 91 -5.54 2.78 9.33
CA TYR A 91 -6.62 3.77 9.22
C TYR A 91 -7.28 3.77 7.85
N THR A 92 -6.51 3.51 6.78
CA THR A 92 -7.04 3.43 5.41
C THR A 92 -8.08 2.31 5.27
N VAL A 93 -7.80 1.12 5.82
CA VAL A 93 -8.75 0.00 5.79
C VAL A 93 -9.99 0.31 6.64
N GLN A 94 -9.79 0.91 7.82
CA GLN A 94 -10.89 1.33 8.70
C GLN A 94 -11.83 2.32 8.00
N ASP A 95 -11.29 3.37 7.40
CA ASP A 95 -12.08 4.40 6.73
C ASP A 95 -12.81 3.84 5.52
N TYR A 96 -12.17 2.93 4.78
CA TYR A 96 -12.81 2.23 3.68
C TYR A 96 -13.98 1.36 4.15
N MET A 97 -13.83 0.54 5.20
CA MET A 97 -14.93 -0.30 5.71
C MET A 97 -16.14 0.54 6.15
N LYS A 98 -15.91 1.76 6.63
CA LYS A 98 -16.96 2.72 7.02
C LYS A 98 -17.48 3.57 5.86
N SER A 99 -16.88 3.48 4.67
CA SER A 99 -17.18 4.33 3.51
C SER A 99 -18.44 3.91 2.75
N ARG A 100 -18.94 4.82 1.91
CA ARG A 100 -20.02 4.52 0.95
C ARG A 100 -19.62 3.44 -0.05
N SER A 101 -18.36 3.41 -0.46
CA SER A 101 -17.86 2.44 -1.43
C SER A 101 -17.91 1.01 -0.90
N ALA A 102 -17.57 0.80 0.37
CA ALA A 102 -17.72 -0.52 1.00
C ALA A 102 -19.20 -0.92 1.12
N LEU A 103 -20.08 0.01 1.49
CA LEU A 103 -21.52 -0.26 1.53
C LEU A 103 -22.10 -0.62 0.15
N GLU A 104 -21.68 0.08 -0.90
CA GLU A 104 -22.10 -0.21 -2.27
C GLU A 104 -21.62 -1.59 -2.72
N MET A 105 -20.35 -1.94 -2.46
CA MET A 105 -19.80 -3.26 -2.77
C MET A 105 -20.44 -4.38 -1.93
N LEU A 106 -20.77 -4.09 -0.67
CA LEU A 106 -21.56 -5.01 0.16
C LEU A 106 -22.94 -5.28 -0.46
N ASN A 107 -23.65 -4.24 -0.92
CA ASN A 107 -24.97 -4.39 -1.52
C ASN A 107 -24.96 -5.18 -2.84
N GLN A 108 -23.82 -5.26 -3.53
CA GLN A 108 -23.68 -6.11 -4.72
C GLN A 108 -23.59 -7.60 -4.39
N THR A 109 -23.20 -7.95 -3.16
CA THR A 109 -22.95 -9.34 -2.73
C THR A 109 -23.97 -9.85 -1.71
N LEU A 110 -24.54 -8.96 -0.91
CA LEU A 110 -25.49 -9.25 0.15
C LEU A 110 -26.65 -8.25 0.12
N PRO A 111 -27.89 -8.67 0.43
CA PRO A 111 -29.03 -7.76 0.57
C PRO A 111 -28.98 -7.04 1.92
N VAL A 112 -27.92 -6.26 2.17
CA VAL A 112 -27.64 -5.63 3.47
C VAL A 112 -28.78 -4.71 3.90
N ARG A 113 -29.38 -3.99 2.96
CA ARG A 113 -30.54 -3.14 3.23
C ARG A 113 -31.74 -3.92 3.77
N ASP A 114 -32.06 -5.06 3.16
CA ASP A 114 -33.19 -5.89 3.59
C ASP A 114 -33.00 -6.45 5.00
N PHE A 115 -31.76 -6.80 5.37
CA PHE A 115 -31.43 -7.25 6.72
C PHE A 115 -31.78 -6.22 7.80
N TYR A 116 -31.68 -4.92 7.47
CA TYR A 116 -31.98 -3.83 8.40
C TYR A 116 -33.38 -3.23 8.25
N GLU A 117 -34.08 -3.42 7.12
CA GLU A 117 -35.46 -2.95 6.92
C GLU A 117 -36.50 -3.96 7.43
N GLN A 118 -36.26 -5.25 7.21
CA GLN A 118 -37.26 -6.29 7.50
C GLN A 118 -37.16 -6.83 8.93
N LYS A 119 -35.96 -6.85 9.50
CA LYS A 119 -35.69 -7.39 10.85
C LYS A 119 -35.58 -6.26 11.87
N GLY A 120 -35.87 -6.57 13.13
CA GLY A 120 -35.80 -5.62 14.25
C GLY A 120 -37.13 -4.94 14.58
N ASP A 121 -37.12 -4.10 15.61
CA ASP A 121 -38.30 -3.40 16.11
C ASP A 121 -38.51 -2.07 15.36
N LEU A 122 -39.66 -1.43 15.59
CA LEU A 122 -40.04 -0.19 14.92
C LEU A 122 -39.10 1.01 15.19
N ILE A 123 -38.21 0.94 16.19
CA ILE A 123 -37.35 2.07 16.55
C ILE A 123 -35.91 1.86 16.06
N SER A 124 -35.41 0.63 16.16
CA SER A 124 -34.04 0.27 15.85
C SER A 124 -33.85 -0.14 14.40
N ARG A 125 -34.87 -0.70 13.72
CA ARG A 125 -34.77 -1.06 12.30
C ARG A 125 -34.71 0.18 11.41
N PHE A 126 -34.13 0.03 10.24
CA PHE A 126 -34.06 1.11 9.27
C PHE A 126 -35.44 1.37 8.64
N ASN A 127 -35.75 2.65 8.40
CA ASN A 127 -36.94 3.10 7.68
C ASN A 127 -38.30 2.54 8.17
N SER A 128 -38.47 2.38 9.49
CA SER A 128 -39.68 1.77 10.07
C SER A 128 -41.01 2.40 9.65
N PHE A 129 -41.00 3.70 9.40
CA PHE A 129 -42.18 4.50 9.07
C PHE A 129 -42.21 4.92 7.58
N GLY A 130 -41.26 4.49 6.76
CA GLY A 130 -41.22 4.79 5.32
C GLY A 130 -40.76 6.21 4.96
N PHE A 131 -40.49 7.09 5.94
CA PHE A 131 -40.15 8.50 5.68
C PHE A 131 -38.69 8.76 5.28
N ASN A 132 -37.76 7.83 5.59
CA ASN A 132 -36.31 8.04 5.44
C ASN A 132 -35.67 6.95 4.56
N GLY A 133 -36.32 6.61 3.43
CA GLY A 133 -35.89 5.53 2.54
C GLY A 133 -34.72 5.86 1.61
N GLU A 134 -34.12 7.05 1.72
CA GLU A 134 -33.01 7.47 0.85
C GLU A 134 -31.72 6.71 1.14
N ASN A 135 -30.87 6.56 0.11
CA ASN A 135 -29.59 5.86 0.25
C ASN A 135 -28.64 6.57 1.23
N GLU A 136 -28.71 7.89 1.32
CA GLU A 136 -27.89 8.65 2.28
C GLU A 136 -28.31 8.38 3.73
N ALA A 137 -29.61 8.29 3.99
CA ALA A 137 -30.11 7.93 5.31
C ALA A 137 -29.68 6.50 5.70
N PHE A 138 -29.71 5.57 4.75
CA PHE A 138 -29.24 4.20 4.97
C PHE A 138 -27.74 4.15 5.26
N TYR A 139 -26.93 4.95 4.55
CA TYR A 139 -25.50 5.05 4.83
C TYR A 139 -25.20 5.55 6.25
N GLN A 140 -25.90 6.60 6.72
CA GLN A 140 -25.72 7.08 8.10
C GLN A 140 -26.13 6.02 9.13
N TYR A 141 -27.20 5.27 8.85
CA TYR A 141 -27.61 4.14 9.66
C TYR A 141 -26.53 3.04 9.70
N TYR A 142 -25.99 2.66 8.54
CA TYR A 142 -24.92 1.68 8.39
C TYR A 142 -23.66 2.05 9.18
N ARG A 143 -23.24 3.33 9.16
CA ARG A 143 -22.09 3.80 9.95
C ARG A 143 -22.24 3.58 11.46
N GLY A 144 -23.47 3.55 11.97
CA GLY A 144 -23.76 3.23 13.37
C GLY A 144 -23.73 1.72 13.68
N LYS A 145 -23.75 0.86 12.66
CA LYS A 145 -23.74 -0.61 12.80
C LYS A 145 -22.36 -1.23 12.62
N VAL A 146 -21.47 -0.54 11.91
CA VAL A 146 -20.10 -0.99 11.65
C VAL A 146 -19.12 -0.14 12.45
N HIS A 147 -18.48 -0.78 13.43
CA HIS A 147 -17.44 -0.19 14.24
C HIS A 147 -16.10 -0.85 13.92
N VAL A 148 -15.06 -0.03 13.83
CA VAL A 148 -13.69 -0.49 13.60
C VAL A 148 -12.85 0.33 14.54
N ASP A 149 -12.22 -0.35 15.49
CA ASP A 149 -11.33 0.23 16.48
C ASP A 149 -9.91 -0.26 16.22
N PHE A 150 -8.98 0.68 16.14
CA PHE A 150 -7.56 0.38 16.00
C PHE A 150 -6.84 0.65 17.31
N ASP A 151 -6.23 -0.39 17.87
CA ASP A 151 -5.36 -0.25 19.03
C ASP A 151 -3.93 0.08 18.58
N ASN A 152 -3.52 1.32 18.81
CA ASN A 152 -2.19 1.83 18.49
C ASN A 152 -1.04 1.09 19.21
N VAL A 153 -1.32 0.42 20.33
CA VAL A 153 -0.30 -0.27 21.13
C VAL A 153 -0.03 -1.66 20.58
N SER A 154 -1.08 -2.45 20.34
CA SER A 154 -0.95 -3.81 19.79
C SER A 154 -0.88 -3.84 18.26
N GLY A 155 -1.33 -2.79 17.58
CA GLY A 155 -1.50 -2.73 16.13
C GLY A 155 -2.69 -3.56 15.63
N ILE A 156 -3.57 -4.02 16.53
CA ILE A 156 -4.72 -4.86 16.19
C ILE A 156 -5.94 -3.98 15.92
N SER A 157 -6.61 -4.24 14.81
CA SER A 157 -7.92 -3.67 14.48
C SER A 157 -9.02 -4.65 14.86
N LEU A 158 -10.01 -4.18 15.64
CA LEU A 158 -11.23 -4.90 15.97
C LEU A 158 -12.37 -4.38 15.09
N LEU A 159 -12.88 -5.24 14.20
CA LEU A 159 -14.09 -4.98 13.41
C LEU A 159 -15.30 -5.60 14.11
N GLN A 160 -16.27 -4.77 14.45
CA GLN A 160 -17.54 -5.16 15.05
C GLN A 160 -18.69 -4.78 14.12
N VAL A 161 -19.54 -5.75 13.81
CA VAL A 161 -20.75 -5.52 13.01
C VAL A 161 -21.97 -5.93 13.80
N THR A 162 -22.88 -4.97 13.99
CA THR A 162 -24.13 -5.16 14.74
C THR A 162 -25.31 -5.33 13.79
N SER A 163 -26.07 -6.42 13.93
CA SER A 163 -27.32 -6.62 13.20
C SER A 163 -28.37 -7.34 14.06
N PHE A 164 -29.58 -7.56 13.52
CA PHE A 164 -30.69 -8.21 14.23
C PHE A 164 -30.62 -9.74 14.21
N SER A 165 -29.63 -10.33 13.54
CA SER A 165 -29.45 -11.77 13.37
C SER A 165 -27.98 -12.12 13.49
N ALA A 166 -27.64 -13.16 14.26
CA ALA A 166 -26.25 -13.61 14.42
C ALA A 166 -25.60 -13.94 13.07
N ALA A 167 -26.33 -14.61 12.19
CA ALA A 167 -25.88 -14.97 10.85
C ALA A 167 -25.62 -13.74 9.97
N ASP A 168 -26.51 -12.75 10.01
CA ASP A 168 -26.40 -11.53 9.20
C ASP A 168 -25.18 -10.70 9.64
N SER A 169 -24.98 -10.57 10.96
CA SER A 169 -23.82 -9.87 11.53
C SER A 169 -22.51 -10.50 11.05
N LYS A 170 -22.45 -11.83 11.07
CA LYS A 170 -21.29 -12.60 10.61
C LYS A 170 -21.07 -12.47 9.11
N GLN A 171 -22.12 -12.55 8.30
CA GLN A 171 -22.03 -12.41 6.84
C GLN A 171 -21.50 -11.03 6.45
N ILE A 172 -22.03 -9.96 7.05
CA ILE A 172 -21.58 -8.59 6.77
C ILE A 172 -20.14 -8.40 7.25
N ASN A 173 -19.79 -8.87 8.46
CA ASN A 173 -18.42 -8.78 8.98
C ASN A 173 -17.42 -9.50 8.04
N GLN A 174 -17.73 -10.75 7.65
CA GLN A 174 -16.89 -11.51 6.73
C GLN A 174 -16.75 -10.85 5.36
N ALA A 175 -17.82 -10.27 4.82
CA ALA A 175 -17.79 -9.57 3.55
C ALA A 175 -16.93 -8.29 3.63
N LEU A 176 -17.03 -7.52 4.72
CA LEU A 176 -16.19 -6.35 4.94
C LEU A 176 -14.71 -6.71 5.08
N LEU A 177 -14.40 -7.78 5.81
CA LEU A 177 -13.03 -8.26 5.95
C LEU A 177 -12.41 -8.63 4.60
N LYS A 178 -13.16 -9.37 3.76
CA LYS A 178 -12.75 -9.69 2.38
C LYS A 178 -12.57 -8.44 1.51
N GLN A 179 -13.44 -7.45 1.65
CA GLN A 179 -13.29 -6.19 0.91
C GLN A 179 -12.07 -5.40 1.39
N GLY A 180 -11.76 -5.42 2.68
CA GLY A 180 -10.53 -4.83 3.23
C GLY A 180 -9.27 -5.50 2.67
N GLU A 181 -9.27 -6.83 2.57
CA GLU A 181 -8.19 -7.58 1.93
C GLU A 181 -8.06 -7.22 0.45
N ALA A 182 -9.18 -7.15 -0.28
CA ALA A 182 -9.20 -6.76 -1.69
C ALA A 182 -8.69 -5.33 -1.91
N LEU A 183 -9.01 -4.40 -1.01
CA LEU A 183 -8.48 -3.03 -1.04
C LEU A 183 -6.96 -3.03 -0.92
N ILE A 184 -6.41 -3.74 0.06
CA ILE A 184 -4.96 -3.84 0.26
C ILE A 184 -4.28 -4.42 -0.98
N ASN A 185 -4.84 -5.49 -1.56
CA ASN A 185 -4.33 -6.08 -2.79
C ASN A 185 -4.36 -5.09 -3.96
N GLN A 186 -5.42 -4.29 -4.08
CA GLN A 186 -5.51 -3.25 -5.10
C GLN A 186 -4.48 -2.13 -4.90
N LEU A 187 -4.26 -1.71 -3.65
CA LEU A 187 -3.25 -0.69 -3.31
C LEU A 187 -1.83 -1.20 -3.63
N ASN A 188 -1.53 -2.45 -3.30
CA ASN A 188 -0.26 -3.10 -3.63
C ASN A 188 -0.04 -3.19 -5.14
N GLU A 189 -1.05 -3.63 -5.89
CA GLU A 189 -0.93 -3.76 -7.35
C GLU A 189 -0.73 -2.40 -8.01
N ARG A 190 -1.41 -1.35 -7.51
CA ARG A 190 -1.19 0.02 -7.98
C ARG A 190 0.24 0.50 -7.65
N ALA A 191 0.67 0.37 -6.40
CA ALA A 191 2.01 0.77 -5.99
C ALA A 191 3.11 0.04 -6.76
N ARG A 192 2.95 -1.27 -6.97
CA ARG A 192 3.86 -2.09 -7.78
C ARG A 192 3.92 -1.59 -9.22
N ARG A 193 2.77 -1.33 -9.84
CA ARG A 193 2.71 -0.79 -11.20
C ARG A 193 3.42 0.56 -11.28
N ASP A 194 3.15 1.47 -10.36
CA ASP A 194 3.74 2.81 -10.36
C ASP A 194 5.26 2.77 -10.18
N THR A 195 5.78 1.91 -9.30
CA THR A 195 7.22 1.73 -9.08
C THR A 195 7.92 1.08 -10.28
N VAL A 196 7.32 0.07 -10.90
CA VAL A 196 7.96 -0.72 -11.97
C VAL A 196 7.84 -0.06 -13.35
N HIS A 197 6.75 0.66 -13.61
CA HIS A 197 6.42 1.21 -14.93
C HIS A 197 7.53 2.09 -15.53
N TYR A 198 8.15 2.97 -14.74
CA TYR A 198 9.23 3.83 -15.24
C TYR A 198 10.48 3.04 -15.61
N ALA A 199 10.81 2.00 -14.86
CA ALA A 199 11.96 1.15 -15.16
C ALA A 199 11.71 0.28 -16.41
N GLU A 200 10.48 -0.20 -16.61
CA GLU A 200 10.08 -0.90 -17.84
C GLU A 200 10.20 0.00 -19.07
N GLN A 201 9.76 1.27 -18.97
CA GLN A 201 9.91 2.25 -20.04
C GLN A 201 11.39 2.52 -20.37
N ALA A 202 12.25 2.65 -19.34
CA ALA A 202 13.67 2.85 -19.51
C ALA A 202 14.35 1.66 -20.22
N VAL A 203 13.99 0.42 -19.87
CA VAL A 203 14.47 -0.79 -20.56
C VAL A 203 14.03 -0.78 -22.01
N LYS A 204 12.75 -0.53 -22.29
CA LYS A 204 12.22 -0.50 -23.66
C LYS A 204 12.93 0.55 -24.53
N GLN A 205 13.20 1.72 -23.98
CA GLN A 205 13.95 2.76 -24.69
C GLN A 205 15.41 2.34 -24.94
N ALA A 206 16.05 1.71 -23.96
CA ALA A 206 17.41 1.21 -24.11
C ALA A 206 17.51 0.08 -25.15
N GLU A 207 16.53 -0.83 -25.20
CA GLU A 207 16.43 -1.88 -26.22
C GLU A 207 16.34 -1.29 -27.63
N GLU A 208 15.52 -0.24 -27.81
CA GLU A 208 15.42 0.46 -29.09
C GLU A 208 16.73 1.16 -29.47
N ASN A 209 17.41 1.78 -28.50
CA ASN A 209 18.72 2.40 -28.72
C ASN A 209 19.78 1.38 -29.15
N VAL A 210 19.85 0.22 -28.48
CA VAL A 210 20.75 -0.88 -28.86
C VAL A 210 20.45 -1.35 -30.26
N LYS A 211 19.18 -1.59 -30.59
CA LYS A 211 18.76 -2.01 -31.92
C LYS A 211 19.22 -1.03 -33.01
N ASN A 212 19.03 0.27 -32.78
CA ASN A 212 19.41 1.31 -33.73
C ASN A 212 20.94 1.42 -33.85
N ALA A 213 21.68 1.41 -32.74
CA ALA A 213 23.14 1.47 -32.74
C ALA A 213 23.79 0.25 -33.40
N SER A 214 23.27 -0.95 -33.12
CA SER A 214 23.69 -2.19 -33.77
C SER A 214 23.41 -2.19 -35.27
N ALA A 215 22.28 -1.62 -35.70
CA ALA A 215 21.96 -1.45 -37.11
C ALA A 215 22.95 -0.49 -37.80
N HIS A 216 23.27 0.66 -37.17
CA HIS A 216 24.24 1.63 -37.71
C HIS A 216 25.65 1.03 -37.82
N LEU A 217 26.09 0.28 -36.80
CA LEU A 217 27.38 -0.42 -36.85
C LEU A 217 27.40 -1.45 -37.99
N THR A 218 26.32 -2.20 -38.15
CA THR A 218 26.18 -3.20 -39.23
C THR A 218 26.18 -2.54 -40.60
N GLU A 219 25.44 -1.44 -40.78
CA GLU A 219 25.42 -0.68 -42.03
C GLU A 219 26.81 -0.13 -42.36
N PHE A 220 27.54 0.40 -41.38
CA PHE A 220 28.92 0.84 -41.57
C PHE A 220 29.83 -0.30 -42.03
N ARG A 221 29.73 -1.48 -41.41
CA ARG A 221 30.50 -2.68 -41.77
C ARG A 221 30.20 -3.14 -43.20
N ILE A 222 28.93 -3.18 -43.59
CA ILE A 222 28.50 -3.57 -44.94
C ILE A 222 29.00 -2.56 -45.97
N LYS A 223 28.75 -1.25 -45.75
CA LYS A 223 29.09 -0.18 -46.69
C LYS A 223 30.60 -0.08 -46.96
N ASN A 224 31.41 -0.32 -45.94
CA ASN A 224 32.86 -0.23 -46.05
C ASN A 224 33.55 -1.59 -46.28
N GLY A 225 32.81 -2.70 -46.26
CA GLY A 225 33.37 -4.05 -46.36
C GLY A 225 34.31 -4.40 -45.20
N VAL A 226 34.13 -3.75 -44.04
CA VAL A 226 35.01 -3.87 -42.87
C VAL A 226 34.38 -4.83 -41.88
N PHE A 227 34.96 -6.03 -41.71
CA PHE A 227 34.52 -6.97 -40.68
C PHE A 227 35.13 -6.63 -39.31
N ASP A 228 36.45 -6.44 -39.30
CA ASP A 228 37.23 -5.93 -38.16
C ASP A 228 38.30 -4.97 -38.69
N LEU A 229 38.15 -3.69 -38.36
CA LEU A 229 39.05 -2.66 -38.84
C LEU A 229 40.47 -2.82 -38.28
N LYS A 230 40.61 -3.34 -37.06
CA LYS A 230 41.92 -3.52 -36.45
C LYS A 230 42.70 -4.59 -37.21
N SER A 231 42.10 -5.77 -37.37
CA SER A 231 42.68 -6.87 -38.16
C SER A 231 43.02 -6.43 -39.59
N GLN A 232 42.12 -5.68 -40.25
CA GLN A 232 42.35 -5.17 -41.60
C GLN A 232 43.52 -4.18 -41.65
N SER A 233 43.66 -3.32 -40.64
CA SER A 233 44.77 -2.37 -40.54
C SER A 233 46.12 -3.05 -40.34
N GLU A 234 46.17 -4.09 -39.50
CA GLU A 234 47.39 -4.87 -39.26
C GLU A 234 47.88 -5.58 -40.52
N VAL A 235 46.97 -6.18 -41.30
CA VAL A 235 47.30 -6.81 -42.60
C VAL A 235 47.87 -5.78 -43.58
N GLN A 236 47.26 -4.60 -43.63
CA GLN A 236 47.62 -3.53 -44.58
C GLN A 236 48.99 -2.90 -44.26
N LEU A 237 49.27 -2.63 -42.98
CA LEU A 237 50.58 -2.18 -42.50
C LEU A 237 51.66 -3.25 -42.68
N GLY A 238 51.32 -4.53 -42.46
CA GLY A 238 52.23 -5.64 -42.71
C GLY A 238 52.66 -5.76 -44.18
N LEU A 239 51.77 -5.47 -45.14
CA LEU A 239 52.11 -5.42 -46.56
C LEU A 239 53.08 -4.25 -46.86
N VAL A 240 52.84 -3.07 -46.29
CA VAL A 240 53.75 -1.92 -46.45
C VAL A 240 55.14 -2.26 -45.93
N SER A 241 55.24 -2.89 -44.76
CA SER A 241 56.51 -3.33 -44.19
C SER A 241 57.25 -4.28 -45.14
N LYS A 242 56.56 -5.28 -45.70
CA LYS A 242 57.17 -6.22 -46.66
C LYS A 242 57.65 -5.54 -47.95
N LEU A 243 56.89 -4.58 -48.47
CA LEU A 243 57.29 -3.81 -49.65
C LEU A 243 58.51 -2.92 -49.35
N GLN A 244 58.57 -2.35 -48.14
CA GLN A 244 59.74 -1.59 -47.68
C GLN A 244 60.98 -2.48 -47.55
N ASP A 245 60.84 -3.69 -47.01
CA ASP A 245 61.93 -4.67 -46.96
C ASP A 245 62.45 -5.01 -48.36
N GLU A 246 61.56 -5.28 -49.33
CA GLU A 246 61.95 -5.54 -50.73
C GLU A 246 62.62 -4.33 -51.38
N LEU A 247 62.15 -3.11 -51.09
CA LEU A 247 62.75 -1.87 -51.58
C LEU A 247 64.19 -1.71 -51.07
N ILE A 248 64.44 -1.96 -49.78
CA ILE A 248 65.77 -1.88 -49.16
C ILE A 248 66.73 -2.87 -49.83
N VAL A 249 66.26 -4.09 -50.12
CA VAL A 249 67.05 -5.11 -50.82
C VAL A 249 67.43 -4.63 -52.23
N ILE A 250 66.46 -4.12 -53.01
CA ILE A 250 66.71 -3.63 -54.37
C ILE A 250 67.64 -2.42 -54.38
N GLN A 251 67.49 -1.49 -53.43
CA GLN A 251 68.39 -0.33 -53.30
C GLN A 251 69.82 -0.77 -53.00
N THR A 252 69.98 -1.70 -52.06
CA THR A 252 71.30 -2.25 -51.71
C THR A 252 71.95 -2.93 -52.91
N GLN A 253 71.20 -3.72 -53.68
CA GLN A 253 71.68 -4.34 -54.92
C GLN A 253 72.08 -3.31 -55.98
N LEU A 254 71.26 -2.27 -56.16
CA LEU A 254 71.53 -1.19 -57.10
C LEU A 254 72.84 -0.46 -56.75
N ASP A 255 73.05 -0.14 -55.48
CA ASP A 255 74.25 0.54 -54.98
C ASP A 255 75.50 -0.32 -55.17
N GLN A 256 75.42 -1.63 -54.88
CA GLN A 256 76.50 -2.58 -55.13
C GLN A 256 76.87 -2.66 -56.62
N VAL A 257 75.88 -2.83 -57.50
CA VAL A 257 76.12 -2.93 -58.95
C VAL A 257 76.72 -1.64 -59.51
N ARG A 258 76.21 -0.47 -59.08
CA ARG A 258 76.75 0.84 -59.49
C ARG A 258 78.18 1.07 -59.02
N ALA A 259 78.52 0.63 -57.80
CA ALA A 259 79.86 0.79 -57.24
C ALA A 259 80.91 -0.06 -58.00
N VAL A 260 80.52 -1.23 -58.49
CA VAL A 260 81.42 -2.17 -59.17
C VAL A 260 81.49 -1.94 -60.68
N THR A 261 80.36 -1.67 -61.34
CA THR A 261 80.31 -1.51 -62.81
C THR A 261 79.25 -0.47 -63.20
N PRO A 262 79.65 0.81 -63.38
CA PRO A 262 78.72 1.91 -63.65
C PRO A 262 77.87 1.76 -64.91
N GLU A 263 78.33 1.01 -65.92
CA GLU A 263 77.61 0.78 -67.18
C GLU A 263 76.89 -0.59 -67.26
N ASN A 264 76.67 -1.26 -66.13
CA ASN A 264 76.01 -2.56 -66.12
C ASN A 264 74.54 -2.45 -66.62
N PRO A 265 74.12 -3.21 -67.65
CA PRO A 265 72.74 -3.19 -68.18
C PRO A 265 71.65 -3.50 -67.14
N GLN A 266 71.99 -4.22 -66.06
CA GLN A 266 71.07 -4.56 -64.97
C GLN A 266 70.61 -3.35 -64.16
N ILE A 267 71.37 -2.25 -64.17
CA ILE A 267 71.04 -1.01 -63.46
C ILE A 267 69.67 -0.49 -63.90
N GLN A 268 69.36 -0.52 -65.20
CA GLN A 268 68.07 -0.03 -65.69
C GLN A 268 66.89 -0.85 -65.17
N GLY A 269 67.04 -2.18 -65.10
CA GLY A 269 66.03 -3.07 -64.55
C GLY A 269 65.80 -2.86 -63.05
N LEU A 270 66.88 -2.71 -62.27
CA LEU A 270 66.80 -2.43 -60.83
C LEU A 270 66.17 -1.06 -60.54
N VAL A 271 66.52 -0.02 -61.31
CA VAL A 271 65.90 1.31 -61.20
C VAL A 271 64.40 1.24 -61.52
N ALA A 272 64.00 0.50 -62.56
CA ALA A 272 62.59 0.32 -62.89
C ALA A 272 61.83 -0.39 -61.76
N ARG A 273 62.43 -1.42 -61.16
CA ARG A 273 61.84 -2.15 -60.02
C ARG A 273 61.76 -1.30 -58.75
N GLU A 274 62.80 -0.54 -58.42
CA GLU A 274 62.80 0.43 -57.32
C GLU A 274 61.66 1.44 -57.50
N LYS A 275 61.52 2.00 -58.71
CA LYS A 275 60.44 2.95 -59.04
C LYS A 275 59.06 2.32 -58.88
N SER A 276 58.90 1.05 -59.29
CA SER A 276 57.64 0.32 -59.12
C SER A 276 57.31 0.09 -57.64
N LEU A 277 58.28 -0.37 -56.84
CA LEU A 277 58.10 -0.59 -55.40
C LEU A 277 57.78 0.71 -54.67
N ARG A 278 58.48 1.81 -54.97
CA ARG A 278 58.18 3.14 -54.39
C ARG A 278 56.75 3.59 -54.75
N LYS A 279 56.30 3.34 -55.98
CA LYS A 279 54.93 3.68 -56.41
C LYS A 279 53.90 2.87 -55.64
N GLU A 280 54.12 1.55 -55.48
CA GLU A 280 53.22 0.66 -54.75
C GLU A 280 53.13 1.03 -53.26
N ILE A 281 54.29 1.31 -52.62
CA ILE A 281 54.35 1.79 -51.23
C ILE A 281 53.56 3.10 -51.08
N ALA A 282 53.75 4.06 -52.00
CA ALA A 282 53.03 5.32 -51.95
C ALA A 282 51.51 5.14 -52.13
N GLN A 283 51.08 4.24 -53.02
CA GLN A 283 49.67 3.89 -53.20
C GLN A 283 49.07 3.28 -51.93
N GLN A 284 49.78 2.31 -51.34
CA GLN A 284 49.31 1.65 -50.12
C GLN A 284 49.28 2.60 -48.92
N MET A 285 50.28 3.49 -48.79
CA MET A 285 50.31 4.50 -47.74
C MET A 285 49.20 5.54 -47.92
N GLN A 286 48.86 5.90 -49.16
CA GLN A 286 47.73 6.78 -49.46
C GLN A 286 46.39 6.14 -49.06
N SER A 287 46.22 4.83 -49.25
CA SER A 287 45.04 4.09 -48.78
C SER A 287 44.94 4.05 -47.26
N ILE A 288 46.09 4.08 -46.55
CA ILE A 288 46.13 4.08 -45.07
C ILE A 288 45.86 5.47 -44.51
N SER A 289 46.67 6.48 -44.90
CA SER A 289 46.74 7.78 -44.23
C SER A 289 46.42 8.98 -45.14
N GLY A 290 45.89 8.74 -46.34
CA GLY A 290 45.52 9.82 -47.26
C GLY A 290 44.35 10.68 -46.75
N SER A 291 44.21 11.86 -47.34
CA SER A 291 43.12 12.80 -47.05
C SER A 291 41.82 12.34 -47.74
N GLY A 292 40.97 11.58 -47.05
CA GLY A 292 39.67 11.17 -47.59
C GLY A 292 38.88 10.23 -46.67
N LYS A 293 37.55 10.18 -46.83
CA LYS A 293 36.68 9.31 -46.02
C LYS A 293 36.83 7.81 -46.29
N GLY A 294 37.39 7.44 -47.45
CA GLY A 294 37.66 6.05 -47.82
C GLY A 294 39.03 5.55 -47.41
N THR A 295 39.83 6.33 -46.67
CA THR A 295 41.12 5.87 -46.14
C THR A 295 40.92 5.16 -44.82
N LEU A 296 41.87 4.29 -44.48
CA LEU A 296 41.82 3.47 -43.27
C LEU A 296 41.73 4.34 -42.00
N THR A 297 42.44 5.47 -41.94
CA THR A 297 42.36 6.42 -40.83
C THR A 297 41.02 7.15 -40.75
N GLY A 298 40.43 7.54 -41.89
CA GLY A 298 39.10 8.15 -41.94
C GLY A 298 38.00 7.20 -41.49
N GLN A 299 38.06 5.95 -41.99
CA GLN A 299 37.18 4.87 -41.57
C GLN A 299 37.37 4.51 -40.09
N ALA A 300 38.58 4.61 -39.54
CA ALA A 300 38.84 4.35 -38.12
C ALA A 300 38.13 5.30 -37.17
N SER A 301 38.11 6.59 -37.48
CA SER A 301 37.40 7.55 -36.64
C SER A 301 35.88 7.29 -36.65
N GLU A 302 35.31 7.02 -37.82
CA GLU A 302 33.87 6.78 -37.93
C GLU A 302 33.46 5.41 -37.37
N TYR A 303 34.27 4.36 -37.61
CA TYR A 303 34.10 3.04 -37.01
C TYR A 303 34.13 3.13 -35.49
N GLN A 304 35.13 3.82 -34.92
CA GLN A 304 35.25 3.98 -33.48
C GLN A 304 34.03 4.68 -32.89
N ARG A 305 33.47 5.68 -33.57
CA ARG A 305 32.23 6.35 -33.15
C ARG A 305 31.06 5.37 -33.09
N VAL A 306 30.74 4.69 -34.20
CA VAL A 306 29.58 3.77 -34.25
C VAL A 306 29.76 2.54 -33.37
N TYR A 307 31.00 2.09 -33.17
CA TYR A 307 31.32 1.01 -32.25
C TYR A 307 31.08 1.43 -30.78
N LEU A 308 31.58 2.60 -30.39
CA LEU A 308 31.36 3.14 -29.04
C LEU A 308 29.89 3.46 -28.79
N ASP A 309 29.15 3.95 -29.79
CA ASP A 309 27.71 4.18 -29.68
C ASP A 309 26.96 2.87 -29.39
N ASN A 310 27.33 1.78 -30.07
CA ASN A 310 26.76 0.45 -29.81
C ASN A 310 27.15 -0.08 -28.41
N GLU A 311 28.43 0.02 -28.03
CA GLU A 311 28.90 -0.41 -26.70
C GLU A 311 28.23 0.38 -25.57
N LEU A 312 28.05 1.70 -25.75
CA LEU A 312 27.37 2.56 -24.80
C LEU A 312 25.89 2.17 -24.69
N ALA A 313 25.21 1.92 -25.81
CA ALA A 313 23.82 1.48 -25.81
C ALA A 313 23.67 0.14 -25.06
N GLU A 314 24.55 -0.83 -25.30
CA GLU A 314 24.56 -2.13 -24.61
C GLU A 314 24.75 -1.95 -23.09
N LYS A 315 25.70 -1.10 -22.67
CA LYS A 315 25.91 -0.78 -21.26
C LYS A 315 24.70 -0.08 -20.62
N GLN A 316 24.05 0.83 -21.34
CA GLN A 316 22.83 1.49 -20.88
C GLN A 316 21.69 0.50 -20.69
N LEU A 317 21.51 -0.45 -21.61
CA LEU A 317 20.54 -1.52 -21.47
C LEU A 317 20.80 -2.37 -20.21
N ALA A 318 22.06 -2.76 -19.97
CA ALA A 318 22.42 -3.51 -18.77
C ALA A 318 22.11 -2.75 -17.47
N VAL A 319 22.37 -1.44 -17.43
CA VAL A 319 22.01 -0.57 -16.29
C VAL A 319 20.49 -0.48 -16.13
N ALA A 320 19.75 -0.29 -17.21
CA ALA A 320 18.28 -0.22 -17.17
C ALA A 320 17.65 -1.54 -16.69
N MET A 321 18.16 -2.68 -17.14
CA MET A 321 17.72 -4.00 -16.67
C MET A 321 17.99 -4.19 -15.17
N THR A 322 19.16 -3.76 -14.70
CA THR A 322 19.49 -3.79 -13.25
C THR A 322 18.55 -2.90 -12.45
N ALA A 323 18.23 -1.71 -12.96
CA ALA A 323 17.28 -0.80 -12.33
C ALA A 323 15.86 -1.39 -12.29
N LEU A 324 15.42 -2.08 -13.37
CA LEU A 324 14.15 -2.78 -13.41
C LEU A 324 14.08 -3.90 -12.36
N GLU A 325 15.15 -4.70 -12.24
CA GLU A 325 15.20 -5.75 -11.23
C GLU A 325 15.16 -5.18 -9.81
N SER A 326 15.89 -4.08 -9.57
CA SER A 326 15.83 -3.37 -8.30
C SER A 326 14.44 -2.79 -8.01
N ALA A 327 13.75 -2.25 -9.03
CA ALA A 327 12.41 -1.70 -8.88
C ALA A 327 11.38 -2.80 -8.59
N LYS A 328 11.49 -3.97 -9.24
CA LYS A 328 10.66 -5.15 -8.93
C LYS A 328 10.90 -5.64 -7.50
N ALA A 329 12.17 -5.79 -7.11
CA ALA A 329 12.51 -6.20 -5.76
C ALA A 329 11.98 -5.23 -4.70
N GLU A 330 12.07 -3.91 -4.94
CA GLU A 330 11.53 -2.92 -4.01
C GLU A 330 9.99 -2.93 -3.98
N ALA A 331 9.33 -3.08 -5.13
CA ALA A 331 7.88 -3.20 -5.20
C ALA A 331 7.36 -4.43 -4.44
N ASP A 332 8.03 -5.58 -4.55
CA ASP A 332 7.69 -6.79 -3.82
C ASP A 332 7.97 -6.63 -2.31
N ARG A 333 9.00 -5.86 -1.95
CA ARG A 333 9.32 -5.53 -0.55
C ARG A 333 8.39 -4.54 0.11
N GLN A 334 7.62 -3.73 -0.63
CA GLN A 334 6.73 -2.71 -0.05
C GLN A 334 5.26 -3.16 0.07
N GLN A 335 4.97 -4.45 -0.14
CA GLN A 335 3.59 -4.97 -0.12
C GLN A 335 2.99 -4.96 1.29
N LEU A 336 1.80 -4.39 1.42
CA LEU A 336 0.97 -4.46 2.62
C LEU A 336 0.26 -5.81 2.72
N TYR A 337 0.11 -6.35 3.93
CA TYR A 337 -0.63 -7.58 4.17
C TYR A 337 -1.70 -7.35 5.24
N LEU A 338 -2.92 -7.81 4.96
CA LEU A 338 -3.98 -7.92 5.97
C LEU A 338 -3.99 -9.35 6.50
N GLU A 339 -3.61 -9.51 7.76
CA GLU A 339 -3.58 -10.80 8.44
C GLU A 339 -4.75 -10.89 9.43
N VAL A 340 -5.62 -11.88 9.24
CA VAL A 340 -6.78 -12.10 10.12
C VAL A 340 -6.33 -12.90 11.34
N ILE A 341 -6.44 -12.29 12.51
CA ILE A 341 -6.07 -12.91 13.80
C ILE A 341 -7.23 -13.74 14.33
N ALA A 342 -8.46 -13.21 14.25
CA ALA A 342 -9.67 -13.92 14.61
C ALA A 342 -10.73 -13.75 13.52
N GLN A 343 -11.28 -14.89 13.07
CA GLN A 343 -12.35 -14.92 12.07
C GLN A 343 -13.66 -14.36 12.63
N PRO A 344 -14.56 -13.86 11.77
CA PRO A 344 -15.87 -13.33 12.18
C PRO A 344 -16.67 -14.34 13.00
N SER A 345 -17.02 -13.94 14.23
CA SER A 345 -17.77 -14.79 15.15
C SER A 345 -19.27 -14.83 14.84
N GLU A 346 -19.92 -15.95 15.15
CA GLU A 346 -21.38 -16.04 15.20
C GLU A 346 -21.81 -15.92 16.67
N PRO A 347 -22.47 -14.84 17.08
CA PRO A 347 -22.72 -14.61 18.51
C PRO A 347 -23.85 -15.50 19.03
N ASP A 348 -23.59 -16.23 20.11
CA ASP A 348 -24.58 -17.09 20.77
C ASP A 348 -25.63 -16.30 21.56
N THR A 349 -25.28 -15.09 22.02
CA THR A 349 -26.15 -14.23 22.82
C THR A 349 -26.23 -12.82 22.24
N HIS A 350 -27.39 -12.18 22.39
CA HIS A 350 -27.55 -10.77 22.04
C HIS A 350 -26.71 -9.91 23.00
N GLN A 351 -25.99 -8.95 22.45
CA GLN A 351 -25.15 -8.03 23.23
C GLN A 351 -25.82 -6.65 23.37
N LYS A 352 -26.72 -6.30 22.45
CA LYS A 352 -27.40 -5.01 22.42
C LYS A 352 -28.93 -5.19 22.31
N PRO A 353 -29.72 -4.21 22.78
CA PRO A 353 -29.29 -3.10 23.64
C PRO A 353 -28.95 -3.59 25.05
N GLU A 354 -28.10 -2.86 25.78
CA GLU A 354 -27.82 -3.15 27.20
C GLU A 354 -29.06 -2.81 28.06
N ARG A 355 -30.05 -3.70 28.05
CA ARG A 355 -31.41 -3.47 28.58
C ARG A 355 -31.38 -2.96 30.02
N ILE A 356 -30.65 -3.65 30.90
CA ILE A 356 -30.56 -3.31 32.33
C ILE A 356 -29.84 -1.96 32.53
N TYR A 357 -28.72 -1.76 31.84
CA TYR A 357 -27.97 -0.51 31.90
C TYR A 357 -28.83 0.67 31.46
N ASN A 358 -29.52 0.56 30.33
CA ASN A 358 -30.38 1.62 29.80
C ASN A 358 -31.57 1.95 30.71
N ILE A 359 -32.19 0.95 31.34
CA ILE A 359 -33.27 1.15 32.31
C ILE A 359 -32.76 1.93 33.53
N ILE A 360 -31.62 1.52 34.10
CA ILE A 360 -31.01 2.18 35.26
C ILE A 360 -30.55 3.59 34.90
N ALA A 361 -29.92 3.77 33.74
CA ALA A 361 -29.51 5.08 33.24
C ALA A 361 -30.72 6.02 33.10
N THR A 362 -31.84 5.53 32.55
CA THR A 362 -33.08 6.31 32.45
C THR A 362 -33.59 6.75 33.84
N LEU A 363 -33.57 5.85 34.82
CA LEU A 363 -33.96 6.14 36.19
C LEU A 363 -33.07 7.23 36.81
N VAL A 364 -31.75 7.10 36.70
CA VAL A 364 -30.77 8.03 37.29
C VAL A 364 -30.88 9.41 36.64
N ILE A 365 -30.95 9.47 35.30
CA ILE A 365 -31.13 10.74 34.57
C ILE A 365 -32.46 11.37 34.95
N GLY A 366 -33.54 10.59 35.04
CA GLY A 366 -34.83 11.07 35.52
C GLY A 366 -34.74 11.70 36.91
N LEU A 367 -34.04 11.06 37.85
CA LEU A 367 -33.81 11.59 39.20
C LEU A 367 -33.00 12.90 39.20
N MET A 368 -31.97 13.00 38.34
CA MET A 368 -31.20 14.24 38.18
C MET A 368 -32.08 15.39 37.67
N VAL A 369 -32.86 15.13 36.61
CA VAL A 369 -33.79 16.11 36.03
C VAL A 369 -34.84 16.55 37.05
N TYR A 370 -35.39 15.59 37.82
CA TYR A 370 -36.30 15.90 38.91
C TYR A 370 -35.64 16.81 39.96
N GLY A 371 -34.40 16.52 40.37
CA GLY A 371 -33.65 17.34 41.32
C GLY A 371 -33.47 18.77 40.83
N ILE A 372 -33.05 18.95 39.58
CA ILE A 372 -32.86 20.27 38.96
C ILE A 372 -34.18 21.05 38.90
N LEU A 373 -35.26 20.43 38.37
CA LEU A 373 -36.55 21.08 38.25
C LEU A 373 -37.20 21.38 39.61
N SER A 374 -37.00 20.51 40.59
CA SER A 374 -37.47 20.74 41.96
C SER A 374 -36.76 21.94 42.60
N LEU A 375 -35.46 22.11 42.38
CA LEU A 375 -34.72 23.28 42.87
C LEU A 375 -35.15 24.57 42.16
N LEU A 376 -35.34 24.53 40.84
CA LEU A 376 -35.82 25.69 40.07
C LEU A 376 -37.22 26.13 40.52
N THR A 377 -38.15 25.19 40.70
CA THR A 377 -39.49 25.50 41.17
C THR A 377 -39.51 26.01 42.61
N ALA A 378 -38.63 25.51 43.47
CA ALA A 378 -38.44 26.05 44.82
C ALA A 378 -37.89 27.49 44.79
N SER A 379 -36.86 27.76 43.98
CA SER A 379 -36.26 29.09 43.84
C SER A 379 -37.26 30.12 43.29
N ILE A 380 -38.06 29.77 42.27
CA ILE A 380 -39.10 30.64 41.73
C ILE A 380 -40.19 30.92 42.78
N ARG A 381 -40.55 29.92 43.59
CA ARG A 381 -41.53 30.09 44.67
C ARG A 381 -40.99 31.00 45.78
N GLU A 382 -39.70 30.92 46.08
CA GLU A 382 -39.03 31.75 47.09
C GLU A 382 -38.91 33.21 46.66
N HIS A 383 -38.71 33.49 45.36
CA HIS A 383 -38.68 34.87 44.83
C HIS A 383 -40.07 35.49 44.60
N LYS A 384 -41.14 34.67 44.64
CA LYS A 384 -42.53 35.13 44.43
C LYS A 384 -43.25 35.50 45.73
N ASN A 385 -42.78 35.00 46.87
CA ASN A 385 -43.21 35.40 48.21
C ASN A 385 -42.30 36.50 48.73
#